data_AF-A0A484HK50-F1
#
_entry.id   AF-A0A484HK50-F1
#
_cell.length_a   1.000
_cell.length_b   1.000
_cell.length_c   1.000
_cell.angle_alpha   90.00
_cell.angle_beta   90.00
_cell.angle_gamma   90.00
#
_symmetry.space_group_name_H-M   'P 1'
#
loop_
_entity.id
_entity.type
_entity.pdbx_description
1 polymer ?
#
loop_
_entity_poly.entity_id
_entity_poly.type
_entity_poly.pdbx_seq_one_letter_code
_entity_poly.pdbx_strand_id
1 'polypeptide(L)'
;MGLLRDIVRDGVGILFPGGFLVFFILWAFSGLILLFFSLNVFSIILKLNSFLTFSAFLIFSYIAGQSLRLKRLDDLEKKSVTAFRKKRIKRIKNDDGKKAKIKAIHGSFKIDSPVEEYNNLFRRHFKVINDQYYARKITTEEYKLKLHNHFKIFNFWEKFPYPLRVTEARLRKQTQDYIDFFEKYDREGIMSHSAFFNFCKSVIFESSSSFKEEMRGQESLVRLFAGVFYAIKYSFILNLLVIFVFICIFFAKILDFEYFSLVYRNVGNSIIIFFLLTVFVLIIFRYLDWEIKKQLRFMRLKEVHLAFDGFYIISKKTKINY
;
A
#
# COMPACT_ATOMS: atom_id res chain seq x y z
N MET A 1 27.21 2.06 8.88
CA MET A 1 26.24 2.27 7.78
C MET A 1 24.78 1.87 8.10
N GLY A 2 24.50 1.02 9.11
CA GLY A 2 23.10 0.64 9.45
C GLY A 2 22.25 1.80 9.98
N LEU A 3 22.78 2.56 10.94
CA LEU A 3 22.06 3.64 11.63
C LEU A 3 21.58 4.75 10.68
N LEU A 4 22.43 5.23 9.77
CA LEU A 4 22.06 6.26 8.80
C LEU A 4 20.96 5.79 7.83
N ARG A 5 21.01 4.51 7.44
CA ARG A 5 19.98 3.90 6.58
C ARG A 5 18.63 3.83 7.30
N ASP A 6 18.64 3.46 8.58
CA ASP A 6 17.42 3.40 9.40
C ASP A 6 16.83 4.79 9.62
N ILE A 7 17.66 5.80 9.92
CA ILE A 7 17.22 7.20 10.05
C ILE A 7 16.62 7.71 8.74
N VAL A 8 17.27 7.49 7.60
CA VAL A 8 16.75 7.93 6.30
C VAL A 8 15.44 7.22 5.98
N ARG A 9 15.35 5.91 6.23
CA ARG A 9 14.15 5.12 5.96
C ARG A 9 12.96 5.57 6.82
N ASP A 10 13.17 5.72 8.12
CA ASP A 10 12.10 6.16 9.03
C ASP A 10 11.75 7.63 8.78
N GLY A 11 12.75 8.48 8.56
CA GLY A 11 12.57 9.89 8.23
C GLY A 11 11.75 10.08 6.96
N VAL A 12 12.12 9.44 5.84
CA VAL A 12 11.34 9.49 4.60
C VAL A 12 9.96 8.86 4.79
N GLY A 13 9.88 7.74 5.51
CA GLY A 13 8.63 7.06 5.83
C GLY A 13 7.59 7.92 6.56
N ILE A 14 8.06 8.87 7.37
CA ILE A 14 7.22 9.76 8.18
C ILE A 14 7.00 11.11 7.47
N LEU A 15 8.09 11.75 7.01
CA LEU A 15 8.05 13.09 6.44
C LEU A 15 7.38 13.12 5.07
N PHE A 16 7.45 12.06 4.28
CA PHE A 16 6.86 12.08 2.94
C PHE A 16 5.32 12.08 2.98
N PRO A 17 4.63 11.15 3.69
CA PRO A 17 3.18 11.24 3.87
C PRO A 17 2.72 12.52 4.56
N GLY A 18 3.46 12.95 5.58
CA GLY A 18 3.19 14.18 6.31
C GLY A 18 3.28 15.40 5.41
N GLY A 19 4.38 15.54 4.67
CA GLY A 19 4.66 16.68 3.82
C GLY A 19 3.66 16.79 2.69
N PHE A 20 3.24 15.65 2.13
CA PHE A 20 2.14 15.60 1.17
C PHE A 20 0.85 16.20 1.75
N LEU A 21 0.44 15.77 2.95
CA LEU A 21 -0.75 16.31 3.61
C LEU A 21 -0.63 17.82 3.88
N VAL A 22 0.50 18.26 4.45
CA VAL A 22 0.75 19.68 4.77
C VAL A 22 0.72 20.54 3.51
N PHE A 23 1.33 20.08 2.42
CA PHE A 23 1.30 20.77 1.13
C PHE A 23 -0.14 21.02 0.65
N PHE A 24 -1.03 20.02 0.75
CA PHE A 24 -2.42 20.20 0.34
C PHE A 24 -3.26 21.00 1.34
N ILE A 25 -2.91 21.00 2.62
CA ILE A 25 -3.48 21.93 3.60
C ILE A 25 -3.16 23.37 3.20
N LEU A 26 -1.90 23.63 2.84
CA LEU A 26 -1.47 24.95 2.39
C LEU A 26 -2.10 25.33 1.06
N TRP A 27 -2.22 24.39 0.12
CA TRP A 27 -2.96 24.60 -1.12
C TRP A 27 -4.40 25.02 -0.84
N ALA A 28 -5.12 24.27 0.00
CA ALA A 28 -6.49 24.58 0.37
C ALA A 28 -6.61 25.95 1.05
N PHE A 29 -5.71 26.26 1.98
CA PHE A 29 -5.68 27.53 2.68
C PHE A 29 -5.35 28.70 1.74
N SER A 30 -4.44 28.50 0.78
CA SER A 30 -4.15 29.51 -0.25
C SER A 30 -5.38 29.80 -1.13
N GLY A 31 -6.16 28.77 -1.46
CA GLY A 31 -7.43 28.93 -2.18
C GLY A 31 -8.44 29.75 -1.38
N LEU A 32 -8.53 29.53 -0.07
CA LEU A 32 -9.38 30.34 0.82
C LEU A 32 -8.88 31.79 0.92
N ILE A 33 -7.57 32.01 1.07
CA ILE A 33 -7.02 33.38 1.12
C ILE A 33 -7.33 34.14 -0.17
N LEU A 34 -7.16 33.50 -1.35
CA LEU A 34 -7.45 34.11 -2.65
C LEU A 34 -8.93 34.53 -2.80
N LEU A 35 -9.84 33.90 -2.05
CA LEU A 35 -11.25 34.28 -2.03
C LEU A 35 -11.53 35.56 -1.25
N PHE A 36 -10.71 35.89 -0.24
CA PHE A 36 -10.96 37.03 0.65
C PHE A 36 -9.95 38.18 0.50
N PHE A 37 -8.76 37.90 -0.03
CA PHE A 37 -7.65 38.85 -0.06
C PHE A 37 -7.02 38.94 -1.45
N SER A 38 -6.44 40.11 -1.76
CA SER A 38 -5.70 40.31 -3.00
C SER A 38 -4.38 39.52 -3.02
N LEU A 39 -3.89 39.20 -4.21
CA LEU A 39 -2.61 38.50 -4.44
C LEU A 39 -1.42 39.16 -3.73
N ASN A 40 -1.48 40.48 -3.51
CA ASN A 40 -0.43 41.24 -2.85
C ASN A 40 -0.28 40.86 -1.36
N VAL A 41 -1.40 40.66 -0.65
CA VAL A 41 -1.39 40.23 0.76
C VAL A 41 -0.79 38.82 0.88
N PHE A 42 -1.14 37.92 -0.04
CA PHE A 42 -0.58 36.57 -0.09
C PHE A 42 0.95 36.58 -0.29
N SER A 43 1.46 37.47 -1.16
CA SER A 43 2.90 37.61 -1.40
C SER A 43 3.68 38.09 -0.17
N ILE A 44 3.07 38.92 0.67
CA ILE A 44 3.67 39.45 1.90
C ILE A 44 3.76 38.35 2.97
N ILE A 45 2.69 37.56 3.11
CA ILE A 45 2.65 36.42 4.05
C ILE A 45 3.73 35.39 3.70
N LEU A 46 3.95 35.09 2.41
CA LEU A 46 5.00 34.17 1.97
C LEU A 46 6.42 34.70 2.18
N LYS A 47 6.61 36.02 2.20
CA LYS A 47 7.92 36.66 2.42
C LYS A 47 8.30 36.76 3.90
N LEU A 48 7.34 36.65 4.81
CA LEU A 48 7.60 36.70 6.25
C LEU A 48 8.30 35.41 6.72
N ASN A 49 9.59 35.56 7.01
CA ASN A 49 10.47 34.63 7.73
C ASN A 49 10.43 33.17 7.23
N SER A 50 10.89 32.97 5.99
CA SER A 50 10.92 31.70 5.27
C SER A 50 11.48 30.52 6.07
N PHE A 51 12.47 30.75 6.93
CA PHE A 51 13.07 29.70 7.76
C PHE A 51 12.13 29.18 8.87
N LEU A 52 11.46 30.08 9.62
CA LEU A 52 10.52 29.69 10.66
C LEU A 52 9.30 28.98 10.07
N THR A 53 8.78 29.51 8.97
CA THR A 53 7.65 28.94 8.24
C THR A 53 7.99 27.54 7.70
N PHE A 54 9.18 27.38 7.10
CA PHE A 54 9.67 26.07 6.65
C PHE A 54 9.83 25.08 7.81
N SER A 55 10.43 25.52 8.92
CA SER A 55 10.64 24.69 10.11
C SER A 55 9.31 24.23 10.73
N ALA A 56 8.33 25.14 10.83
CA ALA A 56 6.99 24.81 11.29
C ALA A 56 6.31 23.78 10.39
N PHE A 57 6.45 23.89 9.06
CA PHE A 57 5.92 22.88 8.13
C PHE A 57 6.60 21.53 8.25
N LEU A 58 7.91 21.49 8.48
CA LEU A 58 8.61 20.22 8.74
C LEU A 58 8.12 19.56 10.03
N ILE A 59 7.97 20.33 11.11
CA ILE A 59 7.47 19.81 12.39
C ILE A 59 6.03 19.31 12.23
N PHE A 60 5.16 20.10 11.59
CA PHE A 60 3.77 19.72 11.39
C PHE A 60 3.63 18.51 10.45
N SER A 61 4.45 18.45 9.40
CA SER A 61 4.59 17.28 8.52
C SER A 61 4.99 16.05 9.33
N TYR A 62 5.98 16.15 10.20
CA TYR A 62 6.40 15.05 11.05
C TYR A 62 5.26 14.56 11.97
N ILE A 63 4.58 15.46 12.66
CA ILE A 63 3.45 15.13 13.55
C ILE A 63 2.30 14.48 12.78
N ALA A 64 1.94 15.04 11.62
CA ALA A 64 0.90 14.51 10.76
C ALA A 64 1.28 13.12 10.23
N GLY A 65 2.51 12.95 9.75
CA GLY A 65 3.05 11.68 9.27
C GLY A 65 3.02 10.59 10.35
N GLN A 66 3.41 10.92 11.58
CA GLN A 66 3.32 10.00 12.72
C GLN A 66 1.88 9.59 13.02
N SER A 67 0.95 10.56 13.05
CA SER A 67 -0.48 10.28 13.29
C SER A 67 -1.08 9.36 12.23
N LEU A 68 -0.75 9.60 10.96
CA LEU A 68 -1.17 8.77 9.83
C LEU A 68 -0.57 7.37 9.90
N ARG A 69 0.64 7.21 10.45
CA ARG A 69 1.30 5.92 10.62
C ARG A 69 0.63 5.08 11.72
N LEU A 70 0.24 5.70 12.84
CA LEU A 70 -0.37 5.02 14.00
C LEU A 70 -1.79 4.50 13.71
N LYS A 71 -2.69 5.38 13.22
CA LYS A 71 -4.10 5.03 12.93
C LYS A 71 -4.28 3.88 11.93
N ARG A 72 -3.21 3.58 11.21
CA ARG A 72 -3.18 2.80 9.99
C ARG A 72 -2.72 1.36 10.21
N LEU A 73 -2.04 1.06 11.31
CA LEU A 73 -1.73 -0.32 11.69
C LEU A 73 -3.05 -1.09 11.95
N ASP A 74 -3.91 -0.51 12.77
CA ASP A 74 -5.14 -1.14 13.25
C ASP A 74 -6.20 -1.35 12.16
N ASP A 75 -6.40 -0.34 11.30
CA ASP A 75 -7.41 -0.37 10.23
C ASP A 75 -7.09 -1.41 9.14
N LEU A 76 -5.82 -1.52 8.77
CA LEU A 76 -5.36 -2.49 7.77
C LEU A 76 -5.35 -3.90 8.31
N GLU A 77 -5.01 -4.06 9.59
CA GLU A 77 -5.06 -5.35 10.26
C GLU A 77 -6.51 -5.87 10.29
N LYS A 78 -7.48 -5.05 10.71
CA LYS A 78 -8.91 -5.41 10.67
C LYS A 78 -9.39 -5.77 9.25
N LYS A 79 -9.04 -4.97 8.23
CA LYS A 79 -9.45 -5.22 6.83
C LYS A 79 -8.81 -6.46 6.23
N SER A 80 -7.53 -6.70 6.49
CA SER A 80 -6.81 -7.89 5.99
C SER A 80 -7.34 -9.17 6.64
N VAL A 81 -7.54 -9.17 7.96
CA VAL A 81 -8.18 -10.28 8.69
C VAL A 81 -9.56 -10.59 8.12
N THR A 82 -10.38 -9.56 7.88
CA THR A 82 -11.72 -9.74 7.30
C THR A 82 -11.67 -10.32 5.88
N ALA A 83 -10.74 -9.85 5.04
CA ALA A 83 -10.57 -10.35 3.67
C ALA A 83 -10.08 -11.80 3.63
N PHE A 84 -9.12 -12.17 4.49
CA PHE A 84 -8.65 -13.54 4.63
C PHE A 84 -9.74 -14.47 5.16
N ARG A 85 -10.48 -14.06 6.20
CA ARG A 85 -11.61 -14.83 6.73
C ARG A 85 -12.70 -15.05 5.67
N LYS A 86 -13.04 -14.02 4.88
CA LYS A 86 -13.96 -14.15 3.74
C LYS A 86 -13.45 -15.13 2.67
N LYS A 87 -12.16 -15.07 2.31
CA LYS A 87 -11.56 -16.02 1.35
C LYS A 87 -11.57 -17.45 1.89
N ARG A 88 -11.30 -17.64 3.18
CA ARG A 88 -11.29 -18.97 3.82
C ARG A 88 -12.69 -19.55 3.97
N ILE A 89 -13.68 -18.78 4.43
CA ILE A 89 -15.08 -19.21 4.49
C ILE A 89 -15.58 -19.61 3.10
N LYS A 90 -15.19 -18.88 2.03
CA LYS A 90 -15.49 -19.28 0.65
C LYS A 90 -14.83 -20.60 0.26
N ARG A 91 -13.60 -20.89 0.70
CA ARG A 91 -12.93 -22.17 0.46
C ARG A 91 -13.60 -23.31 1.24
N ILE A 92 -13.90 -23.12 2.52
CA ILE A 92 -14.60 -24.12 3.36
C ILE A 92 -15.99 -24.41 2.79
N LYS A 93 -16.78 -23.40 2.43
CA LYS A 93 -18.08 -23.60 1.76
C LYS A 93 -17.95 -24.31 0.41
N ASN A 94 -16.86 -24.07 -0.32
CA ASN A 94 -16.56 -24.78 -1.55
C ASN A 94 -16.06 -26.21 -1.29
N ASP A 95 -15.42 -26.50 -0.16
CA ASP A 95 -14.91 -27.84 0.19
C ASP A 95 -16.01 -28.72 0.82
N ASP A 96 -16.88 -28.16 1.65
CA ASP A 96 -18.12 -28.79 2.13
C ASP A 96 -19.11 -29.02 0.97
N GLY A 97 -19.15 -28.08 0.03
CA GLY A 97 -19.86 -28.24 -1.24
C GLY A 97 -19.17 -29.18 -2.24
N LYS A 98 -17.85 -29.40 -2.14
CA LYS A 98 -17.11 -30.32 -3.03
C LYS A 98 -17.36 -31.77 -2.69
N LYS A 99 -17.65 -32.15 -1.44
CA LYS A 99 -18.15 -33.52 -1.19
C LYS A 99 -19.46 -33.80 -1.94
N ALA A 100 -20.23 -32.76 -2.31
CA ALA A 100 -21.44 -32.89 -3.12
C ALA A 100 -21.26 -32.55 -4.63
N LYS A 101 -20.10 -32.04 -5.07
CA LYS A 101 -19.93 -31.49 -6.43
C LYS A 101 -18.53 -31.67 -7.03
N ILE A 102 -17.87 -32.82 -6.81
CA ILE A 102 -16.82 -33.31 -7.72
C ILE A 102 -17.50 -33.72 -9.04
N LYS A 103 -17.98 -32.74 -9.82
CA LYS A 103 -18.47 -32.80 -11.23
C LYS A 103 -19.33 -31.59 -11.57
N ALA A 104 -18.93 -30.36 -11.24
CA ALA A 104 -19.56 -29.19 -11.87
C ALA A 104 -18.76 -27.90 -11.65
N ILE A 105 -18.20 -27.43 -12.77
CA ILE A 105 -18.15 -26.01 -13.16
C ILE A 105 -17.01 -25.18 -12.56
N HIS A 106 -16.10 -24.83 -13.46
CA HIS A 106 -15.31 -23.60 -13.45
C HIS A 106 -16.16 -22.40 -13.01
N GLY A 107 -16.08 -22.04 -11.73
CA GLY A 107 -16.70 -20.84 -11.17
C GLY A 107 -15.73 -19.67 -11.19
N SER A 108 -15.86 -18.83 -12.20
CA SER A 108 -15.20 -17.54 -12.37
C SER A 108 -15.44 -16.63 -11.16
N PHE A 109 -14.36 -16.17 -10.53
CA PHE A 109 -14.40 -15.04 -9.59
C PHE A 109 -13.39 -14.01 -10.04
N LYS A 110 -13.91 -12.87 -10.54
CA LYS A 110 -13.14 -11.67 -10.88
C LYS A 110 -12.27 -11.26 -9.70
N ILE A 111 -11.01 -11.64 -9.75
CA ILE A 111 -9.92 -10.88 -9.14
C ILE A 111 -9.80 -9.63 -10.02
N ASP A 112 -9.64 -8.44 -9.41
CA ASP A 112 -9.44 -7.20 -10.17
C ASP A 112 -8.44 -7.49 -11.32
N SER A 113 -8.90 -7.29 -12.56
CA SER A 113 -8.39 -7.92 -13.80
C SER A 113 -6.86 -7.95 -13.97
N PRO A 114 -6.07 -6.97 -13.48
CA PRO A 114 -4.62 -7.01 -13.61
C PRO A 114 -3.93 -8.15 -12.84
N VAL A 115 -4.46 -8.56 -11.69
CA VAL A 115 -3.79 -9.59 -10.85
C VAL A 115 -4.12 -10.99 -11.34
N GLU A 116 -5.32 -11.21 -11.88
CA GLU A 116 -5.69 -12.49 -12.48
C GLU A 116 -4.96 -12.73 -13.80
N GLU A 117 -4.91 -11.71 -14.64
CA GLU A 117 -4.18 -11.73 -15.90
C GLU A 117 -2.69 -11.95 -15.67
N TYR A 118 -2.10 -11.24 -14.71
CA TYR A 118 -0.72 -11.46 -14.28
C TYR A 118 -0.47 -12.89 -13.78
N ASN A 119 -1.34 -13.42 -12.91
CA ASN A 119 -1.20 -14.79 -12.40
C ASN A 119 -1.36 -15.84 -13.51
N ASN A 120 -2.24 -15.61 -14.47
CA ASN A 120 -2.46 -16.51 -15.59
C ASN A 120 -1.26 -16.49 -16.55
N LEU A 121 -0.69 -15.33 -16.82
CA LEU A 121 0.47 -15.17 -17.70
C LEU A 121 1.73 -15.77 -17.05
N PHE A 122 1.91 -15.54 -15.75
CA PHE A 122 2.95 -16.19 -14.94
C PHE A 122 2.80 -17.72 -14.96
N ARG A 123 1.60 -18.25 -14.69
CA ARG A 123 1.35 -19.70 -14.72
C ARG A 123 1.63 -20.32 -16.09
N ARG A 124 1.25 -19.66 -17.18
CA ARG A 124 1.50 -20.15 -18.55
C ARG A 124 2.99 -20.27 -18.83
N HIS A 125 3.77 -19.22 -18.57
CA HIS A 125 5.21 -19.25 -18.79
C HIS A 125 5.91 -20.25 -17.85
N PHE A 126 5.54 -20.28 -16.57
CA PHE A 126 6.09 -21.24 -15.62
C PHE A 126 5.81 -22.69 -16.03
N LYS A 127 4.59 -22.97 -16.50
CA LYS A 127 4.22 -24.28 -17.02
C LYS A 127 5.09 -24.67 -18.22
N VAL A 128 5.32 -23.77 -19.18
CA VAL A 128 6.20 -24.05 -20.33
C VAL A 128 7.62 -24.40 -19.89
N ILE A 129 8.18 -23.68 -18.91
CA ILE A 129 9.53 -23.94 -18.41
C ILE A 129 9.59 -25.30 -17.69
N ASN A 130 8.57 -25.63 -16.88
CA ASN A 130 8.46 -26.94 -16.23
C ASN A 130 8.30 -28.08 -17.24
N ASP A 131 7.41 -27.93 -18.22
CA ASP A 131 7.15 -28.95 -19.24
C ASP A 131 8.43 -29.21 -20.06
N GLN A 132 9.23 -28.17 -20.35
CA GLN A 132 10.54 -28.32 -20.99
C GLN A 132 11.51 -29.13 -20.12
N TYR A 133 11.54 -28.90 -18.81
CA TYR A 133 12.44 -29.61 -17.89
C TYR A 133 12.03 -31.08 -17.71
N TYR A 134 10.75 -31.35 -17.46
CA TYR A 134 10.24 -32.71 -17.28
C TYR A 134 10.32 -33.54 -18.57
N ALA A 135 10.19 -32.90 -19.73
CA ALA A 135 10.44 -33.54 -21.03
C ALA A 135 11.95 -33.69 -21.35
N ARG A 136 12.85 -33.35 -20.42
CA ARG A 136 14.32 -33.36 -20.57
C ARG A 136 14.83 -32.55 -21.77
N LYS A 137 14.08 -31.54 -22.21
CA LYS A 137 14.44 -30.64 -23.32
C LYS A 137 15.42 -29.54 -22.91
N ILE A 138 15.62 -29.35 -21.61
CA ILE A 138 16.59 -28.41 -21.04
C ILE A 138 17.31 -29.07 -19.88
N THR A 139 18.58 -28.72 -19.71
CA THR A 139 19.40 -29.17 -18.58
C THR A 139 18.95 -28.53 -17.26
N THR A 140 19.37 -29.09 -16.12
CA THR A 140 19.08 -28.52 -14.79
C THR A 140 19.62 -27.09 -14.62
N GLU A 141 20.80 -26.79 -15.17
CA GLU A 141 21.37 -25.44 -15.12
C GLU A 141 20.63 -24.47 -16.04
N GLU A 142 20.22 -24.90 -17.25
CA GLU A 142 19.35 -24.10 -18.11
C GLU A 142 17.96 -23.86 -17.50
N TYR A 143 17.41 -24.84 -16.79
CA TYR A 143 16.16 -24.71 -16.06
C TYR A 143 16.27 -23.65 -14.95
N LYS A 144 17.33 -23.71 -14.14
CA LYS A 144 17.62 -22.68 -13.12
C LYS A 144 17.76 -21.30 -13.74
N LEU A 145 18.50 -21.18 -14.86
CA LEU A 145 18.71 -19.92 -15.56
C LEU A 145 17.40 -19.37 -16.18
N LYS A 146 16.59 -20.23 -16.81
CA LYS A 146 15.28 -19.86 -17.37
C LYS A 146 14.29 -19.46 -16.29
N LEU A 147 14.24 -20.15 -15.15
CA LEU A 147 13.45 -19.68 -13.99
C LEU A 147 13.95 -18.34 -13.49
N HIS A 148 15.28 -18.18 -13.32
CA HIS A 148 15.86 -16.93 -12.85
C HIS A 148 15.50 -15.76 -13.77
N ASN A 149 15.66 -15.92 -15.08
CA ASN A 149 15.30 -14.92 -16.08
C ASN A 149 13.78 -14.68 -16.15
N HIS A 150 12.97 -15.73 -16.02
CA HIS A 150 11.52 -15.60 -15.92
C HIS A 150 11.14 -14.74 -14.72
N PHE A 151 11.64 -15.03 -13.53
CA PHE A 151 11.42 -14.17 -12.36
C PHE A 151 11.94 -12.75 -12.58
N LYS A 152 13.09 -12.57 -13.24
CA LYS A 152 13.67 -11.25 -13.53
C LYS A 152 12.78 -10.38 -14.45
N ILE A 153 12.16 -10.98 -15.47
CA ILE A 153 11.27 -10.28 -16.42
C ILE A 153 9.96 -9.84 -15.74
N PHE A 154 9.39 -10.69 -14.89
CA PHE A 154 8.16 -10.38 -14.15
C PHE A 154 8.42 -9.46 -12.93
N ASN A 155 9.69 -9.14 -12.65
CA ASN A 155 10.14 -8.32 -11.53
C ASN A 155 10.45 -6.85 -11.89
N PHE A 156 9.99 -6.31 -13.03
CA PHE A 156 10.35 -4.93 -13.39
C PHE A 156 9.84 -3.86 -12.39
N TRP A 157 8.78 -4.16 -11.64
CA TRP A 157 8.34 -3.38 -10.46
C TRP A 157 8.66 -4.07 -9.11
N GLU A 158 9.31 -5.23 -9.14
CA GLU A 158 9.95 -5.91 -8.01
C GLU A 158 11.49 -5.73 -8.06
N LYS A 159 12.00 -4.51 -8.28
CA LYS A 159 13.43 -4.17 -8.07
C LYS A 159 13.80 -4.16 -6.57
N PHE A 160 13.35 -5.17 -5.83
CA PHE A 160 14.02 -5.64 -4.64
C PHE A 160 14.11 -7.15 -4.81
N PRO A 161 15.32 -7.71 -4.99
CA PRO A 161 15.45 -9.14 -5.18
C PRO A 161 14.92 -9.80 -3.91
N TYR A 162 13.92 -10.67 -4.05
CA TYR A 162 13.78 -11.71 -3.05
C TYR A 162 15.14 -12.41 -2.97
N PRO A 163 15.71 -12.62 -1.78
CA PRO A 163 16.80 -13.57 -1.64
C PRO A 163 16.36 -14.87 -2.32
N LEU A 164 17.23 -15.52 -3.09
CA LEU A 164 16.97 -16.81 -3.78
C LEU A 164 16.18 -17.81 -2.90
N ARG A 165 16.40 -17.75 -1.57
CA ARG A 165 15.75 -18.55 -0.53
C ARG A 165 14.25 -18.31 -0.35
N VAL A 166 13.73 -17.10 -0.58
CA VAL A 166 12.28 -16.82 -0.56
C VAL A 166 11.62 -17.30 -1.85
N THR A 167 12.36 -17.29 -2.95
CA THR A 167 11.96 -17.94 -4.22
C THR A 167 11.91 -19.46 -4.06
N GLU A 168 12.90 -20.05 -3.38
CA GLU A 168 12.90 -21.46 -2.98
C GLU A 168 11.79 -21.79 -1.98
N ALA A 169 11.51 -20.92 -1.00
CA ALA A 169 10.40 -21.09 -0.06
C ALA A 169 9.04 -20.99 -0.76
N ARG A 170 8.90 -20.15 -1.79
CA ARG A 170 7.72 -20.09 -2.66
C ARG A 170 7.54 -21.36 -3.49
N LEU A 171 8.63 -21.96 -3.98
CA LEU A 171 8.60 -23.29 -4.59
C LEU A 171 8.17 -24.35 -3.55
N ARG A 172 8.61 -24.23 -2.29
CA ARG A 172 8.16 -25.09 -1.16
C ARG A 172 6.74 -24.79 -0.67
N LYS A 173 6.17 -23.61 -0.93
CA LYS A 173 4.75 -23.30 -0.66
C LYS A 173 3.79 -24.23 -1.42
N GLN A 174 4.30 -24.95 -2.41
CA GLN A 174 3.58 -25.98 -3.17
C GLN A 174 3.75 -27.40 -2.59
N THR A 175 4.52 -27.60 -1.50
CA THR A 175 4.67 -28.92 -0.87
C THR A 175 3.64 -29.12 0.23
N GLN A 176 3.00 -30.30 0.27
CA GLN A 176 2.00 -30.68 1.26
C GLN A 176 2.47 -30.42 2.71
N ASP A 177 3.76 -30.65 3.00
CA ASP A 177 4.41 -30.38 4.31
C ASP A 177 4.24 -28.92 4.81
N TYR A 178 4.25 -27.92 3.92
CA TYR A 178 4.04 -26.52 4.31
C TYR A 178 2.58 -26.27 4.70
N ILE A 179 1.65 -26.89 3.98
CA ILE A 179 0.21 -26.79 4.26
C ILE A 179 -0.09 -27.47 5.59
N ASP A 180 0.38 -28.70 5.77
CA ASP A 180 0.17 -29.50 6.98
C ASP A 180 0.75 -28.79 8.21
N PHE A 181 1.91 -28.15 8.08
CA PHE A 181 2.53 -27.36 9.14
C PHE A 181 1.61 -26.24 9.65
N PHE A 182 1.01 -25.45 8.75
CA PHE A 182 0.13 -24.35 9.16
C PHE A 182 -1.29 -24.82 9.53
N GLU A 183 -1.78 -25.94 8.98
CA GLU A 183 -3.04 -26.53 9.40
C GLU A 183 -3.03 -26.95 10.87
N LYS A 184 -1.89 -27.41 11.40
CA LYS A 184 -1.74 -27.77 12.81
C LYS A 184 -2.12 -26.60 13.74
N TYR A 185 -1.50 -25.44 13.55
CA TYR A 185 -1.75 -24.23 14.34
C TYR A 185 -3.18 -23.70 14.22
N ASP A 186 -3.84 -23.99 13.10
CA ASP A 186 -5.20 -23.57 12.82
C ASP A 186 -6.23 -24.48 13.53
N ARG A 187 -5.99 -25.79 13.53
CA ARG A 187 -6.83 -26.79 14.22
C ARG A 187 -6.79 -26.63 15.74
N GLU A 188 -5.65 -26.21 16.27
CA GLU A 188 -5.48 -25.97 17.69
C GLU A 188 -6.17 -24.67 18.15
N GLY A 189 -6.74 -23.88 17.22
CA GLY A 189 -7.58 -22.72 17.53
C GLY A 189 -6.85 -21.58 18.25
N ILE A 190 -5.52 -21.60 18.27
CA ILE A 190 -4.74 -20.91 19.28
C ILE A 190 -4.83 -19.39 19.14
N MET A 191 -5.02 -18.82 17.94
CA MET A 191 -4.97 -17.36 17.75
C MET A 191 -5.81 -16.82 16.58
N SER A 192 -6.23 -15.56 16.71
CA SER A 192 -6.70 -14.78 15.55
C SER A 192 -5.59 -14.67 14.51
N HIS A 193 -5.93 -14.54 13.22
CA HIS A 193 -4.93 -14.42 12.14
C HIS A 193 -3.92 -13.27 12.37
N SER A 194 -4.36 -12.18 13.00
CA SER A 194 -3.53 -11.06 13.40
C SER A 194 -2.54 -11.45 14.51
N ALA A 195 -3.03 -12.08 15.57
CA ALA A 195 -2.20 -12.55 16.67
C ALA A 195 -1.17 -13.60 16.19
N PHE A 196 -1.59 -14.53 15.32
CA PHE A 196 -0.67 -15.51 14.71
C PHE A 196 0.38 -14.84 13.80
N PHE A 197 -0.01 -13.86 13.00
CA PHE A 197 0.94 -13.08 12.20
C PHE A 197 1.97 -12.34 13.07
N ASN A 198 1.52 -11.70 14.16
CA ASN A 198 2.40 -11.01 15.10
C ASN A 198 3.31 -11.99 15.87
N PHE A 199 2.80 -13.18 16.19
CA PHE A 199 3.60 -14.27 16.75
C PHE A 199 4.71 -14.70 15.78
N CYS A 200 4.38 -15.00 14.52
CA CYS A 200 5.36 -15.34 13.48
C CYS A 200 6.44 -14.26 13.33
N LYS A 201 6.05 -12.97 13.35
CA LYS A 201 6.98 -11.83 13.31
C LYS A 201 7.94 -11.83 14.51
N SER A 202 7.42 -12.09 15.70
CA SER A 202 8.20 -12.09 16.95
C SER A 202 9.26 -13.20 16.92
N VAL A 203 8.86 -14.42 16.53
CA VAL A 203 9.79 -15.55 16.34
C VAL A 203 10.89 -15.23 15.32
N ILE A 204 10.53 -14.59 14.20
CA ILE A 204 11.51 -14.13 13.20
C ILE A 204 12.50 -13.12 13.78
N PHE A 205 12.01 -12.14 14.54
CA PHE A 205 12.83 -11.07 15.11
C PHE A 205 13.84 -11.56 16.15
N GLU A 206 13.52 -12.65 16.84
CA GLU A 206 14.39 -13.29 17.83
C GLU A 206 15.37 -14.29 17.17
N SER A 207 14.91 -15.05 16.17
CA SER A 207 15.67 -16.21 15.69
C SER A 207 16.65 -15.91 14.54
N SER A 208 16.47 -14.83 13.78
CA SER A 208 17.32 -14.54 12.62
C SER A 208 17.48 -13.05 12.34
N SER A 209 18.71 -12.55 12.42
CA SER A 209 19.06 -11.15 12.08
C SER A 209 18.73 -10.80 10.63
N SER A 210 18.97 -11.73 9.69
CA SER A 210 18.69 -11.52 8.27
C SER A 210 17.20 -11.40 7.99
N PHE A 211 16.37 -12.31 8.51
CA PHE A 211 14.91 -12.20 8.34
C PHE A 211 14.34 -10.99 9.07
N LYS A 212 14.91 -10.63 10.22
CA LYS A 212 14.53 -9.42 10.96
C LYS A 212 14.73 -8.16 10.13
N GLU A 213 15.86 -8.00 9.46
CA GLU A 213 16.12 -6.84 8.59
C GLU A 213 15.17 -6.79 7.40
N GLU A 214 14.93 -7.93 6.73
CA GLU A 214 14.02 -8.00 5.59
C GLU A 214 12.58 -7.68 5.99
N MET A 215 12.13 -8.23 7.12
CA MET A 215 10.80 -8.01 7.66
C MET A 215 10.60 -6.56 8.11
N ARG A 216 11.61 -5.93 8.73
CA ARG A 216 11.59 -4.49 9.03
C ARG A 216 11.52 -3.64 7.75
N GLY A 217 12.23 -4.05 6.70
CA GLY A 217 12.15 -3.42 5.38
C GLY A 217 10.74 -3.46 4.81
N GLN A 218 10.11 -4.63 4.78
CA GLN A 218 8.74 -4.76 4.29
C GLN A 218 7.72 -4.00 5.14
N GLU A 219 7.85 -4.07 6.47
CA GLU A 219 6.98 -3.32 7.39
C GLU A 219 7.10 -1.80 7.18
N SER A 220 8.31 -1.29 6.95
CA SER A 220 8.52 0.14 6.65
C SER A 220 7.87 0.56 5.34
N LEU A 221 7.97 -0.27 4.29
CA LEU A 221 7.34 -0.01 2.99
C LEU A 221 5.82 -0.02 3.11
N VAL A 222 5.27 -1.02 3.81
CA VAL A 222 3.86 -1.03 4.15
C VAL A 222 3.56 0.30 4.82
N ARG A 223 4.15 0.62 5.97
CA ARG A 223 3.92 1.87 6.74
C ARG A 223 4.08 3.18 5.95
N LEU A 224 4.93 3.24 4.93
CA LEU A 224 4.99 4.36 3.99
C LEU A 224 3.73 4.40 3.12
N PHE A 225 3.41 3.33 2.39
CA PHE A 225 2.38 3.34 1.33
C PHE A 225 0.99 3.75 1.79
N ALA A 226 0.48 3.21 2.89
CA ALA A 226 -0.78 3.74 3.43
C ALA A 226 -0.66 5.02 4.26
N GLY A 227 0.52 5.45 4.69
CA GLY A 227 0.68 6.84 5.12
C GLY A 227 0.29 7.75 3.95
N VAL A 228 0.86 7.48 2.76
CA VAL A 228 0.53 8.18 1.52
C VAL A 228 -0.95 8.00 1.13
N PHE A 229 -1.51 6.79 1.24
CA PHE A 229 -2.94 6.53 0.98
C PHE A 229 -3.85 7.44 1.82
N TYR A 230 -3.65 7.49 3.14
CA TYR A 230 -4.47 8.33 4.00
C TYR A 230 -4.20 9.81 3.76
N ALA A 231 -2.94 10.21 3.49
CA ALA A 231 -2.61 11.57 3.11
C ALA A 231 -3.39 12.01 1.85
N ILE A 232 -3.44 11.16 0.82
CA ILE A 232 -4.25 11.41 -0.39
C ILE A 232 -5.73 11.48 -0.04
N LYS A 233 -6.24 10.54 0.75
CA LYS A 233 -7.67 10.52 1.11
C LYS A 233 -8.09 11.79 1.86
N TYR A 234 -7.29 12.25 2.82
CA TYR A 234 -7.56 13.48 3.56
C TYR A 234 -7.38 14.72 2.68
N SER A 235 -6.35 14.75 1.84
CA SER A 235 -6.14 15.83 0.86
C SER A 235 -7.30 15.91 -0.14
N PHE A 236 -7.85 14.77 -0.57
CA PHE A 236 -9.02 14.69 -1.45
C PHE A 236 -10.27 15.27 -0.78
N ILE A 237 -10.55 14.89 0.47
CA ILE A 237 -11.67 15.46 1.25
C ILE A 237 -11.50 16.97 1.42
N LEU A 238 -10.29 17.43 1.73
CA LEU A 238 -10.01 18.85 1.92
C LEU A 238 -10.24 19.65 0.62
N ASN A 239 -9.76 19.15 -0.52
CA ASN A 239 -9.96 19.81 -1.80
C ASN A 239 -11.44 19.77 -2.25
N LEU A 240 -12.21 18.74 -1.87
CA LEU A 240 -13.66 18.74 -2.08
C LEU A 240 -14.36 19.84 -1.28
N LEU A 241 -13.95 20.08 -0.03
CA LEU A 241 -14.49 21.19 0.78
C LEU A 241 -14.16 22.54 0.14
N VAL A 242 -12.95 22.71 -0.38
CA VAL A 242 -12.54 23.92 -1.10
C VAL A 242 -13.42 24.15 -2.33
N ILE A 243 -13.63 23.12 -3.16
CA ILE A 243 -14.55 23.19 -4.31
C ILE A 243 -15.96 23.55 -3.88
N PHE A 244 -16.46 22.95 -2.80
CA PHE A 244 -17.78 23.28 -2.27
C PHE A 244 -17.90 24.76 -1.91
N VAL A 245 -16.89 25.33 -1.24
CA VAL A 245 -16.84 26.77 -0.94
C VAL A 245 -16.84 27.61 -2.23
N PHE A 246 -16.06 27.24 -3.25
CA PHE A 246 -16.08 27.93 -4.54
C PHE A 246 -17.46 27.90 -5.19
N ILE A 247 -18.15 26.76 -5.16
CA ILE A 247 -19.50 26.60 -5.69
C ILE A 247 -20.48 27.51 -4.93
N CYS A 248 -20.43 27.53 -3.59
CA CYS A 248 -21.28 28.41 -2.78
C CYS A 248 -21.08 29.89 -3.12
N ILE A 249 -19.83 30.33 -3.29
CA ILE A 249 -19.51 31.71 -3.68
C ILE A 249 -20.02 32.03 -5.08
N PHE A 250 -19.87 31.10 -6.02
CA PHE A 250 -20.38 31.25 -7.38
C PHE A 250 -21.91 31.37 -7.39
N PHE A 251 -22.63 30.56 -6.61
CA PHE A 251 -24.07 30.67 -6.45
C PHE A 251 -24.49 31.98 -5.77
N ALA A 252 -23.77 32.42 -4.73
CA ALA A 252 -24.04 33.69 -4.06
C ALA A 252 -23.91 34.88 -5.02
N LYS A 253 -22.98 34.81 -5.98
CA LYS A 253 -22.87 35.81 -7.05
C LYS A 253 -24.10 35.80 -7.98
N ILE A 254 -24.58 34.63 -8.38
CA ILE A 254 -25.75 34.52 -9.27
C ILE A 254 -27.01 35.13 -8.62
N LEU A 255 -27.10 35.04 -7.29
CA LEU A 255 -28.19 35.62 -6.50
C LEU A 255 -28.01 37.11 -6.19
N ASP A 256 -27.02 37.78 -6.80
CA ASP A 256 -26.74 39.21 -6.65
C ASP A 256 -26.54 39.68 -5.19
N PHE A 257 -25.91 38.87 -4.35
CA PHE A 257 -25.45 39.34 -3.05
C PHE A 257 -24.35 40.39 -3.21
N GLU A 258 -24.65 41.66 -2.90
CA GLU A 258 -23.78 42.83 -3.12
C GLU A 258 -22.34 42.62 -2.63
N TYR A 259 -22.15 42.00 -1.48
CA TYR A 259 -20.84 41.73 -0.87
C TYR A 259 -19.91 40.87 -1.76
N PHE A 260 -20.47 39.92 -2.51
CA PHE A 260 -19.70 39.01 -3.37
C PHE A 260 -19.35 39.60 -4.74
N SER A 261 -20.08 40.63 -5.17
CA SER A 261 -19.79 41.33 -6.43
C SER A 261 -18.41 42.00 -6.42
N LEU A 262 -18.00 42.54 -5.27
CA LEU A 262 -16.72 43.23 -5.08
C LEU A 262 -15.52 42.27 -5.13
N VAL A 263 -15.67 41.10 -4.49
CA VAL A 263 -14.66 40.03 -4.50
C VAL A 263 -14.42 39.51 -5.92
N TYR A 264 -15.51 39.28 -6.68
CA TYR A 264 -15.40 38.73 -8.01
C TYR A 264 -14.77 39.71 -9.03
N ARG A 265 -15.00 41.00 -8.85
CA ARG A 265 -14.51 42.04 -9.77
C ARG A 265 -12.98 42.12 -9.82
N ASN A 266 -12.31 41.83 -8.70
CA ASN A 266 -10.85 41.94 -8.58
C ASN A 266 -10.10 40.62 -8.86
N VAL A 267 -10.76 39.45 -8.74
CA VAL A 267 -10.06 38.15 -8.72
C VAL A 267 -10.71 37.11 -9.66
N GLY A 268 -11.74 37.49 -10.43
CA GLY A 268 -12.59 36.57 -11.19
C GLY A 268 -11.84 35.55 -12.06
N ASN A 269 -10.85 35.98 -12.85
CA ASN A 269 -10.09 35.06 -13.71
C ASN A 269 -9.20 34.10 -12.90
N SER A 270 -8.56 34.59 -11.83
CA SER A 270 -7.71 33.77 -10.96
C SER A 270 -8.50 32.72 -10.19
N ILE A 271 -9.74 33.04 -9.78
CA ILE A 271 -10.66 32.11 -9.12
C ILE A 271 -11.00 30.94 -10.06
N ILE A 272 -11.35 31.22 -11.32
CA ILE A 272 -11.69 30.17 -12.30
C ILE A 272 -10.48 29.27 -12.56
N ILE A 273 -9.29 29.84 -12.73
CA ILE A 273 -8.05 29.07 -12.93
C ILE A 273 -7.78 28.18 -11.71
N PHE A 274 -7.87 28.71 -10.49
CA PHE A 274 -7.64 27.94 -9.26
C PHE A 274 -8.66 26.82 -9.11
N PHE A 275 -9.93 27.07 -9.42
CA PHE A 275 -10.99 26.06 -9.44
C PHE A 275 -10.66 24.92 -10.40
N LEU A 276 -10.30 25.24 -11.65
CA LEU A 276 -9.93 24.25 -12.66
C LEU A 276 -8.71 23.42 -12.24
N LEU A 277 -7.68 24.07 -11.67
CA LEU A 277 -6.51 23.38 -11.10
C LEU A 277 -6.91 22.45 -9.96
N THR A 278 -7.81 22.87 -9.08
CA THR A 278 -8.29 22.05 -7.96
C THR A 278 -9.07 20.82 -8.46
N VAL A 279 -9.93 20.99 -9.47
CA VAL A 279 -10.62 19.88 -10.14
C VAL A 279 -9.61 18.90 -10.77
N PHE A 280 -8.59 19.42 -11.46
CA PHE A 280 -7.54 18.60 -12.06
C PHE A 280 -6.76 17.81 -10.99
N VAL A 281 -6.41 18.44 -9.87
CA VAL A 281 -5.76 17.78 -8.72
C VAL A 281 -6.63 16.65 -8.15
N LEU A 282 -7.95 16.84 -8.05
CA LEU A 282 -8.87 15.78 -7.60
C LEU A 282 -8.90 14.57 -8.53
N ILE A 283 -8.81 14.79 -9.85
CA ILE A 283 -8.72 13.72 -10.84
C ILE A 283 -7.42 12.93 -10.63
N ILE A 284 -6.28 13.63 -10.46
CA ILE A 284 -5.00 13.01 -10.14
C ILE A 284 -5.09 12.21 -8.84
N PHE A 285 -5.72 12.74 -7.79
CA PHE A 285 -5.89 12.02 -6.53
C PHE A 285 -6.69 10.74 -6.66
N ARG A 286 -7.75 10.72 -7.48
CA ARG A 286 -8.48 9.47 -7.74
C ARG A 286 -7.61 8.42 -8.41
N TYR A 287 -6.79 8.84 -9.38
CA TYR A 287 -5.83 7.94 -10.02
C TYR A 287 -4.77 7.42 -9.03
N LEU A 288 -4.18 8.32 -8.24
CA LEU A 288 -3.17 7.97 -7.23
C LEU A 288 -3.75 7.09 -6.11
N ASP A 289 -4.97 7.34 -5.64
CA ASP A 289 -5.67 6.50 -4.65
C ASP A 289 -5.77 5.05 -5.15
N TRP A 290 -6.15 4.87 -6.42
CA TRP A 290 -6.26 3.55 -7.03
C TRP A 290 -4.91 2.83 -7.10
N GLU A 291 -3.87 3.49 -7.62
CA GLU A 291 -2.53 2.89 -7.74
C GLU A 291 -1.92 2.59 -6.36
N ILE A 292 -1.98 3.53 -5.42
CA ILE A 292 -1.40 3.34 -4.08
C ILE A 292 -2.14 2.26 -3.31
N LYS A 293 -3.47 2.16 -3.45
CA LYS A 293 -4.25 1.07 -2.85
C LYS A 293 -3.84 -0.29 -3.41
N LYS A 294 -3.56 -0.38 -4.72
CA LYS A 294 -3.04 -1.60 -5.36
C LYS A 294 -1.66 -1.96 -4.80
N GLN A 295 -0.74 -1.01 -4.76
CA GLN A 295 0.61 -1.20 -4.22
C GLN A 295 0.59 -1.59 -2.74
N LEU A 296 -0.24 -0.92 -1.94
CA LEU A 296 -0.43 -1.22 -0.53
C LEU A 296 -0.88 -2.66 -0.28
N ARG A 297 -1.88 -3.13 -1.03
CA ARG A 297 -2.38 -4.51 -0.93
C ARG A 297 -1.26 -5.50 -1.28
N PHE A 298 -0.49 -5.20 -2.31
CA PHE A 298 0.63 -6.03 -2.75
C PHE A 298 1.73 -6.11 -1.68
N MET A 299 2.19 -4.96 -1.16
CA MET A 299 3.21 -4.92 -0.11
C MET A 299 2.74 -5.63 1.17
N ARG A 300 1.48 -5.48 1.56
CA ARG A 300 0.93 -6.21 2.73
C ARG A 300 0.90 -7.72 2.50
N LEU A 301 0.56 -8.17 1.29
CA LEU A 301 0.60 -9.58 0.95
C LEU A 301 2.05 -10.13 1.02
N LYS A 302 3.03 -9.36 0.55
CA LYS A 302 4.45 -9.70 0.68
C LYS A 302 4.88 -9.81 2.14
N GLU A 303 4.51 -8.84 2.96
CA GLU A 303 4.80 -8.84 4.40
C GLU A 303 4.25 -10.09 5.09
N VAL A 304 3.00 -10.47 4.82
CA VAL A 304 2.37 -11.69 5.36
C VAL A 304 3.11 -12.95 4.90
N HIS A 305 3.46 -13.03 3.62
CA HIS A 305 4.20 -14.18 3.10
C HIS A 305 5.59 -14.30 3.69
N LEU A 306 6.32 -13.19 3.82
CA LEU A 306 7.64 -13.17 4.43
C LEU A 306 7.58 -13.63 5.89
N ALA A 307 6.58 -13.17 6.65
CA ALA A 307 6.39 -13.59 8.04
C ALA A 307 6.12 -15.10 8.17
N PHE A 308 5.26 -15.66 7.31
CA PHE A 308 4.96 -17.10 7.37
C PHE A 308 6.11 -17.96 6.84
N ASP A 309 6.74 -17.55 5.75
CA ASP A 309 7.85 -18.31 5.15
C ASP A 309 9.06 -18.29 6.10
N GLY A 310 9.37 -17.15 6.72
CA GLY A 310 10.40 -17.04 7.74
C GLY A 310 10.10 -17.92 8.96
N PHE A 311 8.87 -17.87 9.48
CA PHE A 311 8.46 -18.70 10.61
C PHE A 311 8.58 -20.20 10.31
N TYR A 312 8.10 -20.65 9.14
CA TYR A 312 8.21 -22.04 8.72
C TYR A 312 9.66 -22.52 8.65
N ILE A 313 10.53 -21.73 8.00
CA ILE A 313 11.95 -22.07 7.84
C ILE A 313 12.66 -22.15 9.20
N ILE A 314 12.38 -21.20 10.09
CA ILE A 314 12.94 -21.18 11.44
C ILE A 314 12.50 -22.43 12.19
N SER A 315 11.19 -22.67 12.30
CA SER A 315 10.62 -23.81 13.04
C SER A 315 11.14 -25.16 12.56
N LYS A 316 11.29 -25.35 11.24
CA LYS A 316 11.90 -26.57 10.68
C LYS A 316 13.37 -26.71 11.03
N LYS A 317 14.14 -25.62 11.01
CA LYS A 317 15.58 -25.64 11.30
C LYS A 317 15.87 -25.91 12.78
N THR A 318 15.07 -25.31 13.67
CA THR A 318 15.26 -25.43 15.11
C THR A 318 14.61 -26.67 15.72
N LYS A 319 13.91 -27.49 14.92
CA LYS A 319 13.07 -28.61 15.40
C LYS A 319 12.23 -28.19 16.62
N ILE A 320 11.66 -26.99 16.58
CA ILE A 320 10.76 -26.58 17.66
C ILE A 320 9.50 -27.43 17.51
N ASN A 321 9.45 -28.52 18.27
CA ASN A 321 8.26 -29.31 18.45
C ASN A 321 7.37 -28.53 19.42
N TYR A 322 6.46 -27.74 18.88
CA TYR A 322 5.27 -27.28 19.60
C TYR A 322 4.22 -28.38 19.59
#